data_AF-A0A7N0V4X6-F1
#
_entry.id   AF-A0A7N0V4X6-F1
#
_cell.length_a   1.000
_cell.length_b   1.000
_cell.length_c   1.000
_cell.angle_alpha   90.00
_cell.angle_beta   90.00
_cell.angle_gamma   90.00
#
_symmetry.space_group_name_H-M   'P 1'
#
loop_
_entity.id
_entity.type
_entity.pdbx_description
1 polymer ?
#
loop_
_entity_poly.entity_id
_entity_poly.type
_entity_poly.pdbx_seq_one_letter_code
_entity_poly.pdbx_strand_id
1 'polypeptide(L)'
;MEALFLLFSILSTFLTSLTLSLLLFLRRQLPARSAPSPPRDDAVRLYRGTVWHQRRRPVPHSFQYSVKYALIDLDQSPENGHLSADEARAFAATNGPVLLLTIPSSVGYEQNPLSVYYCYETGLQGRCLKKCIAVVTNTPWGEKVRFVFDPASDLVAKPLHVSPFMDMLGNWSIKTREPAENLFIEISVKHPELGDYFTASLKARRVPNSSSDHAWFFWLMPHKVAIWIYWHALKLWWKNVSFIQHPRYSNPNYREDALLRNRKLQCCPVSSFAAGKSDEGSNLSSTVNKDIKDRPCMWTDAKWPWS
;
A
#
# COMPACT_ATOMS: atom_id res chain seq x y z
N MET A 1 -31.30 1.18 -4.99
CA MET A 1 -30.62 -0.09 -5.32
C MET A 1 -29.26 -0.16 -4.62
N GLU A 2 -28.35 0.80 -4.84
CA GLU A 2 -26.98 0.77 -4.27
C GLU A 2 -26.92 0.84 -2.73
N ALA A 3 -27.73 1.69 -2.08
CA ALA A 3 -27.72 1.81 -0.61
C ALA A 3 -28.19 0.53 0.10
N LEU A 4 -29.20 -0.16 -0.45
CA LEU A 4 -29.67 -1.44 0.06
C LEU A 4 -28.62 -2.52 -0.14
N PHE A 5 -27.99 -2.59 -1.30
CA PHE A 5 -26.91 -3.53 -1.59
C PHE A 5 -25.71 -3.33 -0.64
N LEU A 6 -25.33 -2.08 -0.38
CA LEU A 6 -24.32 -1.73 0.61
C LEU A 6 -24.72 -2.19 2.02
N LEU A 7 -25.96 -1.92 2.43
CA LEU A 7 -26.47 -2.36 3.74
C LEU A 7 -26.43 -3.88 3.89
N PHE A 8 -26.88 -4.63 2.88
CA PHE A 8 -26.82 -6.09 2.88
C PHE A 8 -25.39 -6.61 2.90
N SER A 9 -24.47 -5.97 2.18
CA SER A 9 -23.05 -6.32 2.23
C SER A 9 -22.47 -6.10 3.62
N ILE A 10 -22.73 -4.95 4.25
CA ILE A 10 -22.27 -4.67 5.61
C ILE A 10 -22.83 -5.71 6.60
N LEU A 11 -24.13 -6.01 6.51
CA LEU A 11 -24.77 -6.98 7.38
C LEU A 11 -24.20 -8.39 7.18
N SER A 12 -24.00 -8.81 5.93
CA SER A 12 -23.40 -10.10 5.57
C SER A 12 -21.96 -10.22 6.09
N THR A 13 -21.13 -9.20 5.89
CA THR A 13 -19.76 -9.15 6.42
C THR A 13 -19.77 -9.20 7.95
N PHE A 14 -20.68 -8.48 8.61
CA PHE A 14 -20.82 -8.51 10.07
C PHE A 14 -21.18 -9.91 10.58
N LEU A 15 -22.19 -10.55 10.01
CA LEU A 15 -22.62 -11.90 10.38
C LEU A 15 -21.51 -12.95 10.12
N THR A 16 -20.85 -12.86 8.98
CA THR A 16 -19.69 -13.72 8.65
C THR A 16 -18.55 -13.53 9.64
N SER A 17 -18.22 -12.28 9.97
CA SER A 17 -17.16 -11.96 10.93
C SER A 17 -17.49 -12.42 12.34
N LEU A 18 -18.75 -12.30 12.75
CA LEU A 18 -19.23 -12.74 14.05
C LEU A 18 -19.15 -14.27 14.17
N THR A 19 -19.65 -15.00 13.18
CA THR A 19 -19.63 -16.47 13.17
C THR A 19 -18.20 -17.00 13.14
N LEU A 20 -17.34 -16.50 12.25
CA LEU A 20 -15.94 -16.92 12.18
C LEU A 20 -15.12 -16.51 13.42
N SER A 21 -15.43 -15.37 14.04
CA SER A 21 -14.81 -14.98 15.32
C SER A 21 -15.20 -15.92 16.45
N LEU A 22 -16.47 -16.33 16.52
CA LEU A 22 -16.94 -17.31 17.50
C LEU A 22 -16.24 -18.65 17.30
N LEU A 23 -16.15 -19.14 16.05
CA LEU A 23 -15.43 -20.37 15.72
C LEU A 23 -13.94 -20.30 16.07
N LEU A 24 -13.28 -19.19 15.77
CA LEU A 24 -11.87 -18.98 16.12
C LEU A 24 -11.67 -18.96 17.64
N PHE A 25 -12.57 -18.31 18.38
CA PHE A 25 -12.55 -18.31 19.84
C PHE A 25 -12.73 -19.72 20.40
N LEU A 26 -13.74 -20.48 19.93
CA LEU A 26 -13.97 -21.87 20.34
C LEU A 26 -12.76 -22.76 20.02
N ARG A 27 -12.16 -22.63 18.82
CA ARG A 27 -10.94 -23.34 18.43
C ARG A 27 -9.78 -23.09 19.39
N ARG A 28 -9.63 -21.85 19.87
CA ARG A 28 -8.56 -21.48 20.81
C ARG A 28 -8.74 -22.11 22.20
N GLN A 29 -9.97 -22.36 22.61
CA GLN A 29 -10.27 -22.98 23.92
C GLN A 29 -10.08 -24.50 23.92
N LEU A 30 -10.07 -25.13 22.74
CA LEU A 30 -9.78 -26.55 22.63
C LEU A 30 -8.29 -26.80 22.92
N PRO A 31 -7.94 -27.84 23.71
CA PRO A 31 -6.55 -28.18 23.97
C PRO A 31 -5.83 -28.42 22.65
N ALA A 32 -4.68 -27.75 22.48
CA ALA A 32 -3.88 -27.84 21.27
C ALA A 32 -3.52 -29.31 21.03
N ARG A 33 -4.08 -29.90 19.97
CA ARG A 33 -3.59 -31.18 19.46
C ARG A 33 -2.19 -30.90 18.94
N SER A 34 -1.19 -31.59 19.48
CA SER A 34 0.20 -31.47 19.06
C SER A 34 0.28 -31.67 17.55
N ALA A 35 0.34 -30.56 16.80
CA ALA A 35 0.56 -30.61 15.37
C ALA A 35 2.03 -30.95 15.14
N PRO A 36 2.35 -31.70 14.06
CA PRO A 36 3.73 -31.98 13.72
C PRO A 36 4.50 -30.68 13.50
N SER A 37 5.81 -30.76 13.78
CA SER A 37 6.84 -29.71 13.71
C SER A 37 6.50 -28.50 12.82
N PRO A 38 6.76 -27.27 13.30
CA PRO A 38 6.44 -26.06 12.56
C PRO A 38 7.09 -26.09 11.16
N PRO A 39 6.39 -25.64 10.10
CA PRO A 39 7.05 -25.35 8.84
C PRO A 39 8.16 -24.34 9.11
N ARG A 40 9.28 -24.44 8.36
CA ARG A 40 10.52 -23.65 8.53
C ARG A 40 10.20 -22.25 9.05
N ASP A 41 10.73 -21.93 10.22
CA ASP A 41 10.44 -20.75 11.07
C ASP A 41 10.74 -19.38 10.41
N ASP A 42 11.02 -19.37 9.11
CA ASP A 42 11.39 -18.20 8.30
C ASP A 42 10.39 -17.83 7.21
N ALA A 43 9.45 -18.70 6.85
CA ALA A 43 8.53 -18.44 5.73
C ALA A 43 7.54 -17.30 6.02
N VAL A 44 7.13 -17.13 7.28
CA VAL A 44 6.26 -16.03 7.72
C VAL A 44 6.86 -15.39 8.96
N ARG A 45 7.04 -14.07 8.92
CA ARG A 45 7.50 -13.27 10.05
C ARG A 45 6.42 -12.27 10.43
N LEU A 46 6.13 -12.19 11.73
CA LEU A 46 5.06 -11.32 12.24
C LEU A 46 5.64 -10.00 12.73
N TYR A 47 4.95 -8.91 12.43
CA TYR A 47 5.32 -7.56 12.87
C TYR A 47 4.18 -6.93 13.63
N ARG A 48 4.51 -6.23 14.72
CA ARG A 48 3.59 -5.34 15.44
C ARG A 48 4.13 -3.92 15.37
N GLY A 49 3.27 -2.98 15.01
CA GLY A 49 3.69 -1.61 14.76
C GLY A 49 2.59 -0.59 14.89
N THR A 50 2.90 0.60 14.42
CA THR A 50 2.04 1.77 14.43
C THR A 50 2.10 2.44 13.07
N VAL A 51 0.93 2.76 12.54
CA VAL A 51 0.79 3.70 11.42
C VAL A 51 0.53 5.08 12.00
N TRP A 52 1.29 6.07 11.57
CA TRP A 52 1.10 7.48 11.92
C TRP A 52 0.82 8.29 10.67
N HIS A 53 -0.25 9.07 10.69
CA HIS A 53 -0.65 9.99 9.64
C HIS A 53 -0.59 11.43 10.16
N GLN A 54 -0.04 12.32 9.35
CA GLN A 54 0.02 13.75 9.61
C GLN A 54 -0.40 14.52 8.36
N ARG A 55 -1.48 15.27 8.49
CA ARG A 55 -1.91 16.32 7.56
C ARG A 55 -1.57 17.67 8.16
N ARG A 56 -0.81 18.49 7.44
CA ARG A 56 -0.37 19.83 7.84
C ARG A 56 -1.26 20.93 7.26
N ARG A 57 -1.83 20.72 6.06
CA ARG A 57 -2.66 21.70 5.34
C ARG A 57 -3.84 21.02 4.62
N PRO A 58 -4.86 21.79 4.19
CA PRO A 58 -5.20 23.13 4.68
C PRO A 58 -5.60 23.12 6.15
N VAL A 59 -6.26 22.06 6.63
CA VAL A 59 -6.65 21.89 8.04
C VAL A 59 -5.78 20.82 8.70
N PRO A 60 -5.01 21.15 9.76
CA PRO A 60 -4.17 20.21 10.48
C PRO A 60 -4.94 19.05 11.11
N HIS A 61 -4.44 17.84 10.92
CA HIS A 61 -4.99 16.64 11.52
C HIS A 61 -3.92 15.54 11.57
N SER A 62 -3.69 14.95 12.73
CA SER A 62 -2.77 13.82 12.87
C SER A 62 -3.36 12.75 13.76
N PHE A 63 -3.00 11.51 13.49
CA PHE A 63 -3.43 10.37 14.27
C PHE A 63 -2.48 9.20 14.10
N GLN A 64 -2.57 8.24 15.01
CA GLN A 64 -1.84 6.99 14.94
C GLN A 64 -2.70 5.83 15.40
N TYR A 65 -2.46 4.64 14.86
CA TYR A 65 -3.14 3.42 15.24
C TYR A 65 -2.22 2.21 15.15
N SER A 66 -2.44 1.25 16.03
CA SER A 66 -1.65 0.02 16.06
C SER A 66 -2.05 -0.90 14.92
N VAL A 67 -1.05 -1.53 14.30
CA VAL A 67 -1.22 -2.48 13.21
C VAL A 67 -0.39 -3.74 13.40
N LYS A 68 -0.80 -4.80 12.73
CA LYS A 68 -0.08 -6.06 12.63
C LYS A 68 0.08 -6.40 11.17
N TYR A 69 1.28 -6.78 10.78
CA TYR A 69 1.63 -7.16 9.41
C TYR A 69 2.29 -8.54 9.40
N ALA A 70 2.05 -9.30 8.34
CA ALA A 70 2.82 -10.48 7.99
C ALA A 70 3.85 -10.09 6.93
N LEU A 71 5.08 -10.58 7.09
CA LEU A 71 6.09 -10.60 6.04
C LEU A 71 6.24 -12.06 5.60
N ILE A 72 5.79 -12.36 4.40
CA ILE A 72 5.67 -13.71 3.84
C ILE A 72 6.73 -13.88 2.77
N ASP A 73 7.53 -14.93 2.86
CA ASP A 73 8.42 -15.36 1.79
C ASP A 73 7.58 -16.09 0.72
N LEU A 74 7.35 -15.42 -0.41
CA LEU A 74 6.45 -15.92 -1.46
C LEU A 74 7.02 -17.15 -2.19
N ASP A 75 8.33 -17.38 -2.12
CA ASP A 75 8.94 -18.58 -2.70
C ASP A 75 8.69 -19.83 -1.85
N GLN A 76 8.40 -19.64 -0.55
CA GLN A 76 8.13 -20.73 0.39
C GLN A 76 6.64 -20.88 0.71
N SER A 77 5.90 -19.78 0.70
CA SER A 77 4.48 -19.73 1.06
C SER A 77 3.73 -18.81 0.09
N PRO A 78 3.26 -19.34 -1.05
CA PRO A 78 2.41 -18.59 -1.96
C PRO A 78 1.16 -18.06 -1.24
N GLU A 79 0.80 -16.81 -1.52
CA GLU A 79 -0.36 -16.14 -0.90
C GLU A 79 -1.40 -15.82 -1.97
N ASN A 80 -2.64 -16.27 -1.76
CA ASN A 80 -3.75 -16.01 -2.68
C ASN A 80 -4.15 -14.52 -2.68
N GLY A 81 -4.62 -14.02 -3.84
CA GLY A 81 -5.05 -12.61 -3.97
C GLY A 81 -3.90 -11.60 -4.07
N HIS A 82 -2.66 -12.08 -4.04
CA HIS A 82 -1.42 -11.34 -4.19
C HIS A 82 -0.68 -11.80 -5.46
N LEU A 83 0.34 -11.03 -5.87
CA LEU A 83 1.24 -11.46 -6.95
C LEU A 83 2.02 -12.69 -6.48
N SER A 84 2.23 -13.65 -7.36
CA SER A 84 3.19 -14.73 -7.12
C SER A 84 4.62 -14.18 -7.07
N ALA A 85 5.57 -14.98 -6.55
CA ALA A 85 6.98 -14.60 -6.57
C ALA A 85 7.48 -14.31 -7.99
N ASP A 86 7.08 -15.12 -8.98
CA ASP A 86 7.50 -14.97 -10.37
C ASP A 86 6.86 -13.76 -11.06
N GLU A 87 5.58 -13.48 -10.78
CA GLU A 87 4.92 -12.27 -11.27
C GLU A 87 5.58 -11.00 -10.69
N ALA A 88 5.93 -11.03 -9.41
CA ALA A 88 6.62 -9.92 -8.75
C ALA A 88 8.04 -9.72 -9.33
N ARG A 89 8.79 -10.80 -9.56
CA ARG A 89 10.11 -10.74 -10.23
C ARG A 89 10.02 -10.15 -11.62
N ALA A 90 9.06 -10.62 -12.43
CA ALA A 90 8.84 -10.11 -13.79
C ALA A 90 8.46 -8.63 -13.77
N PHE A 91 7.60 -8.22 -12.84
CA PHE A 91 7.16 -6.82 -12.72
C PHE A 91 8.27 -5.89 -12.22
N ALA A 92 9.12 -6.34 -11.30
CA ALA A 92 10.24 -5.55 -10.77
C ALA A 92 11.55 -5.68 -11.56
N ALA A 93 11.62 -6.59 -12.53
CA ALA A 93 12.81 -6.98 -13.26
C ALA A 93 13.98 -7.40 -12.33
N THR A 94 13.69 -8.30 -11.39
CA THR A 94 14.65 -8.85 -10.41
C THR A 94 14.67 -10.37 -10.45
N ASN A 95 15.74 -11.01 -9.96
CA ASN A 95 15.93 -12.47 -10.05
C ASN A 95 16.04 -13.21 -8.71
N GLY A 96 15.96 -12.52 -7.57
CA GLY A 96 16.13 -13.09 -6.23
C GLY A 96 14.80 -13.39 -5.52
N PRO A 97 14.86 -13.69 -4.20
CA PRO A 97 13.67 -13.94 -3.38
C PRO A 97 12.69 -12.76 -3.37
N VAL A 98 11.42 -13.03 -3.09
CA VAL A 98 10.40 -11.99 -2.94
C VAL A 98 9.69 -12.12 -1.60
N LEU A 99 9.76 -11.05 -0.79
CA LEU A 99 9.04 -10.99 0.48
C LEU A 99 7.82 -10.07 0.38
N LEU A 100 6.64 -10.56 0.71
CA LEU A 100 5.38 -9.80 0.76
C LEU A 100 5.10 -9.31 2.17
N LEU A 101 5.07 -8.00 2.37
CA LEU A 101 4.50 -7.36 3.55
C LEU A 101 3.02 -7.04 3.31
N THR A 102 2.14 -7.64 4.11
CA THR A 102 0.69 -7.51 3.94
C THR A 102 -0.07 -7.62 5.27
N ILE A 103 -1.33 -7.17 5.29
CA ILE A 103 -2.29 -7.51 6.35
C ILE A 103 -3.17 -8.64 5.80
N PRO A 104 -3.03 -9.88 6.30
CA PRO A 104 -3.87 -10.99 5.87
C PRO A 104 -5.35 -10.74 6.17
N SER A 105 -6.23 -11.38 5.41
CA SER A 105 -7.65 -11.41 5.73
C SER A 105 -7.89 -12.06 7.10
N SER A 106 -8.95 -11.63 7.78
CA SER A 106 -9.30 -12.17 9.09
C SER A 106 -10.80 -12.25 9.24
N VAL A 107 -11.28 -13.41 9.70
CA VAL A 107 -12.69 -13.69 9.98
C VAL A 107 -13.62 -13.22 8.83
N GLY A 108 -13.24 -13.53 7.59
CA GLY A 108 -14.06 -13.26 6.40
C GLY A 108 -14.12 -11.79 5.98
N TYR A 109 -13.11 -10.99 6.33
CA TYR A 109 -12.99 -9.61 5.90
C TYR A 109 -11.54 -9.27 5.52
N GLU A 110 -11.41 -8.53 4.43
CA GLU A 110 -10.14 -7.97 3.95
C GLU A 110 -10.20 -6.43 4.02
N GLN A 111 -9.16 -5.82 4.56
CA GLN A 111 -8.94 -4.37 4.52
C GLN A 111 -7.45 -4.13 4.66
N ASN A 112 -6.81 -3.93 3.53
CA ASN A 112 -5.36 -3.78 3.44
C ASN A 112 -5.02 -2.61 2.50
N PRO A 113 -4.78 -1.40 3.05
CA PRO A 113 -4.55 -0.20 2.23
C PRO A 113 -3.20 -0.22 1.51
N LEU A 114 -2.21 -0.97 2.02
CA LEU A 114 -0.85 -1.01 1.47
C LEU A 114 -0.22 -2.40 1.69
N SER A 115 0.14 -3.05 0.59
CA SER A 115 1.12 -4.14 0.56
C SER A 115 2.42 -3.67 -0.08
N VAL A 116 3.55 -4.19 0.40
CA VAL A 116 4.86 -3.95 -0.19
C VAL A 116 5.55 -5.28 -0.47
N TYR A 117 6.01 -5.46 -1.71
CA TYR A 117 6.85 -6.58 -2.11
C TYR A 117 8.30 -6.12 -2.09
N TYR A 118 9.17 -6.83 -1.38
CA TYR A 118 10.60 -6.62 -1.35
C TYR A 118 11.24 -7.59 -2.34
N CYS A 119 11.72 -7.06 -3.46
CA CYS A 119 12.26 -7.82 -4.57
C CYS A 119 13.79 -7.75 -4.54
N TYR A 120 14.39 -8.91 -4.29
CA TYR A 120 15.84 -9.04 -4.17
C TYR A 120 16.50 -9.36 -5.50
N GLU A 121 17.75 -8.97 -5.64
CA GLU A 121 18.65 -9.48 -6.67
C GLU A 121 19.59 -10.51 -6.02
N THR A 122 19.81 -11.62 -6.70
CA THR A 122 20.79 -12.64 -6.30
C THR A 122 21.96 -12.61 -7.29
N GLY A 123 23.14 -12.28 -6.80
CA GLY A 123 24.37 -12.29 -7.59
C GLY A 123 25.51 -13.06 -6.91
N LEU A 124 26.71 -12.97 -7.49
CA LEU A 124 27.92 -13.62 -6.97
C LEU A 124 28.29 -13.14 -5.55
N GLN A 125 27.92 -11.90 -5.18
CA GLN A 125 28.21 -11.29 -3.89
C GLN A 125 27.12 -11.52 -2.82
N GLY A 126 26.11 -12.34 -3.13
CA GLY A 126 24.98 -12.62 -2.25
C GLY A 126 23.68 -11.93 -2.69
N ARG A 127 22.70 -11.88 -1.78
CA ARG A 127 21.41 -11.24 -2.02
C ARG A 127 21.41 -9.78 -1.60
N CYS A 128 20.81 -8.90 -2.38
CA CYS A 128 20.60 -7.50 -2.01
C CYS A 128 19.20 -7.02 -2.39
N LEU A 129 18.59 -6.17 -1.57
CA LEU A 129 17.29 -5.59 -1.89
C LEU A 129 17.46 -4.58 -3.04
N LYS A 130 16.83 -4.87 -4.19
CA LYS A 130 17.04 -4.09 -5.42
C LYS A 130 15.88 -3.16 -5.72
N LYS A 131 14.65 -3.66 -5.62
CA LYS A 131 13.42 -2.91 -5.90
C LYS A 131 12.32 -3.29 -4.93
N CYS A 132 11.34 -2.42 -4.79
CA CYS A 132 10.10 -2.73 -4.11
C CYS A 132 8.90 -2.50 -5.03
N ILE A 133 7.81 -3.23 -4.79
CA ILE A 133 6.52 -2.98 -5.43
C ILE A 133 5.56 -2.51 -4.36
N ALA A 134 4.97 -1.33 -4.52
CA ALA A 134 3.88 -0.88 -3.68
C ALA A 134 2.55 -1.25 -4.36
N VAL A 135 1.66 -1.90 -3.62
CA VAL A 135 0.29 -2.15 -4.04
C VAL A 135 -0.63 -1.40 -3.10
N VAL A 136 -1.27 -0.36 -3.63
CA VAL A 136 -2.14 0.54 -2.87
C VAL A 136 -3.58 0.28 -3.27
N THR A 137 -4.40 -0.02 -2.27
CA THR A 137 -5.83 -0.25 -2.46
C THR A 137 -6.61 0.95 -1.94
N ASN A 138 -7.40 1.55 -2.82
CA ASN A 138 -8.27 2.66 -2.51
C ASN A 138 -9.64 2.16 -2.04
N THR A 139 -9.93 2.43 -0.77
CA THR A 139 -11.23 2.15 -0.15
C THR A 139 -11.90 3.51 0.09
N PRO A 140 -13.17 3.72 -0.31
CA PRO A 140 -14.18 2.73 -0.69
C PRO A 140 -14.31 2.40 -2.19
N TRP A 141 -13.53 3.03 -3.08
CA TRP A 141 -13.80 2.98 -4.53
C TRP A 141 -13.41 1.68 -5.24
N GLY A 142 -12.70 0.77 -4.58
CA GLY A 142 -12.41 -0.54 -5.16
C GLY A 142 -11.33 -0.48 -6.22
N GLU A 143 -10.37 0.43 -6.11
CA GLU A 143 -9.31 0.60 -7.10
C GLU A 143 -7.97 0.20 -6.50
N LYS A 144 -7.14 -0.48 -7.26
CA LYS A 144 -5.84 -0.96 -6.82
C LYS A 144 -4.78 -0.56 -7.83
N VAL A 145 -3.75 0.13 -7.38
CA VAL A 145 -2.59 0.48 -8.21
C VAL A 145 -1.37 -0.21 -7.67
N ARG A 146 -0.58 -0.77 -8.58
CA ARG A 146 0.73 -1.33 -8.31
C ARG A 146 1.81 -0.61 -9.11
N PHE A 147 2.90 -0.25 -8.45
CA PHE A 147 4.05 0.39 -9.10
C PHE A 147 5.36 -0.02 -8.43
N VAL A 148 6.43 -0.09 -9.22
CA VAL A 148 7.79 -0.34 -8.74
C VAL A 148 8.39 0.95 -8.17
N PHE A 149 9.16 0.87 -7.10
CA PHE A 149 9.91 2.00 -6.57
C PHE A 149 11.29 1.58 -6.04
N ASP A 150 12.21 2.54 -5.99
CA ASP A 150 13.50 2.37 -5.32
C ASP A 150 13.36 2.42 -3.79
N PRO A 151 13.82 1.41 -3.05
CA PRO A 151 13.62 1.35 -1.60
C PRO A 151 14.24 2.55 -0.86
N ALA A 152 15.40 3.06 -1.30
CA ALA A 152 16.09 4.12 -0.59
C ALA A 152 15.31 5.45 -0.62
N SER A 153 14.79 5.81 -1.78
CA SER A 153 13.86 6.91 -1.99
C SER A 153 13.41 6.91 -3.44
N ASP A 154 12.13 7.13 -3.68
CA ASP A 154 11.61 7.33 -5.02
C ASP A 154 10.52 8.39 -5.05
N LEU A 155 10.36 9.04 -6.19
CA LEU A 155 9.30 10.01 -6.47
C LEU A 155 8.34 9.40 -7.50
N VAL A 156 7.06 9.37 -7.17
CA VAL A 156 5.99 8.80 -8.01
C VAL A 156 4.89 9.85 -8.10
N ALA A 157 4.34 10.11 -9.29
CA ALA A 157 3.15 10.96 -9.38
C ALA A 157 2.01 10.29 -8.59
N LYS A 158 1.27 11.05 -7.76
CA LYS A 158 0.21 10.48 -6.90
C LYS A 158 -0.77 9.67 -7.77
N PRO A 159 -0.79 8.33 -7.64
CA PRO A 159 -1.49 7.51 -8.60
C PRO A 159 -2.98 7.39 -8.28
N LEU A 160 -3.39 7.53 -7.02
CA LEU A 160 -4.76 7.20 -6.58
C LEU A 160 -5.41 8.33 -5.78
N HIS A 161 -6.73 8.43 -5.90
CA HIS A 161 -7.57 9.26 -5.04
C HIS A 161 -7.85 8.56 -3.69
N VAL A 162 -6.80 8.36 -2.89
CA VAL A 162 -6.81 7.54 -1.65
C VAL A 162 -7.67 8.08 -0.50
N SER A 163 -8.23 9.28 -0.61
CA SER A 163 -9.07 9.88 0.41
C SER A 163 -9.97 10.95 -0.20
N PRO A 164 -11.24 11.07 0.21
CA PRO A 164 -12.13 12.14 -0.24
C PRO A 164 -11.71 13.53 0.26
N PHE A 165 -10.65 13.63 1.08
CA PHE A 165 -10.10 14.90 1.59
C PHE A 165 -8.71 15.21 1.01
N MET A 166 -8.32 14.50 -0.06
CA MET A 166 -7.04 14.64 -0.75
C MET A 166 -7.20 14.40 -2.25
N ASP A 167 -7.09 15.44 -3.07
CA ASP A 167 -7.09 15.34 -4.55
C ASP A 167 -5.97 14.43 -5.09
N MET A 168 -5.95 14.18 -6.39
CA MET A 168 -4.90 13.38 -7.04
C MET A 168 -3.65 14.19 -7.43
N LEU A 169 -3.52 15.45 -7.03
CA LEU A 169 -2.39 16.29 -7.41
C LEU A 169 -1.16 16.01 -6.53
N GLY A 170 -0.01 16.41 -7.05
CA GLY A 170 1.27 16.27 -6.37
C GLY A 170 1.94 14.90 -6.55
N ASN A 171 3.04 14.76 -5.83
CA ASN A 171 3.95 13.62 -5.96
C ASN A 171 4.12 12.93 -4.60
N TRP A 172 4.18 11.61 -4.63
CA TRP A 172 4.54 10.78 -3.49
C TRP A 172 6.03 10.56 -3.47
N SER A 173 6.68 10.94 -2.38
CA SER A 173 7.99 10.42 -2.04
C SER A 173 7.81 9.22 -1.11
N ILE A 174 8.19 8.05 -1.60
CA ILE A 174 8.11 6.78 -0.87
C ILE A 174 9.52 6.26 -0.58
N LYS A 175 9.73 5.75 0.62
CA LYS A 175 10.96 5.06 1.01
C LYS A 175 10.68 3.97 2.01
N THR A 176 11.51 2.94 1.98
CA THR A 176 11.51 1.83 2.92
C THR A 176 12.95 1.41 3.22
N ARG A 177 13.12 0.41 4.08
CA ARG A 177 14.40 -0.27 4.29
C ARG A 177 14.18 -1.76 4.18
N GLU A 178 15.27 -2.50 4.07
CA GLU A 178 15.20 -3.94 4.14
C GLU A 178 14.52 -4.38 5.45
N PRO A 179 13.48 -5.23 5.39
CA PRO A 179 12.75 -5.63 6.57
C PRO A 179 13.56 -6.65 7.37
N ALA A 180 13.98 -6.25 8.57
CA ALA A 180 14.70 -7.08 9.52
C ALA A 180 13.99 -7.00 10.90
N GLU A 181 14.71 -6.76 11.99
CA GLU A 181 14.08 -6.60 13.30
C GLU A 181 13.15 -5.38 13.40
N ASN A 182 13.45 -4.34 12.62
CA ASN A 182 12.62 -3.15 12.50
C ASN A 182 12.17 -2.97 11.05
N LEU A 183 10.90 -2.66 10.87
CA LEU A 183 10.27 -2.32 9.62
C LEU A 183 9.94 -0.82 9.61
N PHE A 184 10.26 -0.14 8.52
CA PHE A 184 9.96 1.26 8.32
C PHE A 184 9.53 1.55 6.90
N ILE A 185 8.37 2.20 6.74
CA ILE A 185 7.90 2.74 5.46
C ILE A 185 7.47 4.18 5.72
N GLU A 186 7.83 5.09 4.82
CA GLU A 186 7.35 6.47 4.85
C GLU A 186 6.87 6.89 3.46
N ILE A 187 5.71 7.52 3.44
CA ILE A 187 5.11 8.14 2.25
C ILE A 187 4.83 9.59 2.59
N SER A 188 5.45 10.52 1.88
CA SER A 188 5.16 11.95 1.98
C SER A 188 4.58 12.46 0.67
N VAL A 189 3.68 13.43 0.76
CA VAL A 189 3.01 14.01 -0.40
C VAL A 189 3.36 15.49 -0.50
N LYS A 190 3.96 15.85 -1.63
CA LYS A 190 4.23 17.23 -2.01
C LYS A 190 3.20 17.69 -3.03
N HIS A 191 2.29 18.56 -2.60
CA HIS A 191 1.26 19.17 -3.44
C HIS A 191 1.84 20.42 -4.13
N PRO A 192 1.50 20.70 -5.40
CA PRO A 192 1.98 21.90 -6.10
C PRO A 192 1.64 23.21 -5.36
N GLU A 193 0.45 23.29 -4.77
CA GLU A 193 -0.01 24.51 -4.09
C GLU A 193 0.17 24.48 -2.56
N LEU A 194 0.13 23.31 -1.94
CA LEU A 194 0.11 23.18 -0.47
C LEU A 194 1.47 22.77 0.10
N GLY A 195 2.46 22.52 -0.76
CA GLY A 195 3.77 21.99 -0.38
C GLY A 195 3.67 20.61 0.28
N ASP A 196 4.54 20.34 1.25
CA ASP A 196 4.60 19.07 1.99
C ASP A 196 3.44 18.95 2.98
N TYR A 197 2.24 18.69 2.47
CA TYR A 197 1.02 18.79 3.24
C TYR A 197 0.61 17.50 3.95
N PHE A 198 1.12 16.35 3.54
CA PHE A 198 0.76 15.05 4.13
C PHE A 198 1.97 14.13 4.29
N THR A 199 1.98 13.36 5.38
CA THR A 199 2.96 12.29 5.62
C THR A 199 2.27 11.13 6.32
N ALA A 200 2.57 9.91 5.88
CA ALA A 200 2.21 8.67 6.53
C ALA A 200 3.48 7.85 6.78
N SER A 201 3.59 7.23 7.94
CA SER A 201 4.68 6.31 8.24
C SER A 201 4.19 5.05 8.94
N LEU A 202 4.77 3.91 8.59
CA LEU A 202 4.63 2.65 9.29
C LEU A 202 5.96 2.38 10.01
N LYS A 203 5.89 2.18 11.32
CA LYS A 203 7.00 1.67 12.14
C LYS A 203 6.55 0.40 12.81
N ALA A 204 7.24 -0.71 12.58
CA ALA A 204 6.91 -1.98 13.22
C ALA A 204 8.17 -2.71 13.67
N ARG A 205 8.02 -3.58 14.67
CA ARG A 205 9.06 -4.48 15.14
C ARG A 205 8.65 -5.92 14.90
N ARG A 206 9.63 -6.75 14.56
CA ARG A 206 9.45 -8.19 14.47
C ARG A 206 9.03 -8.72 15.83
N VAL A 207 8.03 -9.60 15.82
CA VAL A 207 7.62 -10.37 16.99
C VAL A 207 8.37 -11.70 16.93
N PRO A 208 8.93 -12.20 18.04
CA PRO A 208 9.49 -13.54 18.06
C PRO A 208 8.44 -14.53 17.56
N ASN A 209 8.83 -15.46 16.70
CA ASN A 209 7.97 -16.57 16.30
C ASN A 209 7.78 -17.47 17.53
N SER A 210 6.89 -17.09 18.45
CA SER A 210 6.28 -18.09 19.32
C SER A 210 5.37 -18.96 18.45
N SER A 211 4.99 -20.14 18.90
CA SER A 211 3.97 -21.02 18.30
C SER A 211 2.57 -20.36 18.29
N SER A 212 2.47 -19.14 17.75
CA SER A 212 1.30 -18.29 17.79
C SER A 212 0.41 -18.65 16.61
N ASP A 213 -0.82 -19.02 16.91
CA ASP A 213 -1.88 -19.14 15.93
C ASP A 213 -1.98 -17.81 15.15
N HIS A 214 -1.54 -17.80 13.88
CA HIS A 214 -1.55 -16.60 13.03
C HIS A 214 -2.98 -16.04 12.92
N ALA A 215 -3.99 -16.91 12.88
CA ALA A 215 -5.38 -16.47 12.82
C ALA A 215 -5.76 -15.67 14.07
N TRP A 216 -5.29 -16.11 15.24
CA TRP A 216 -5.46 -15.36 16.48
C TRP A 216 -4.65 -14.07 16.51
N PHE A 217 -3.42 -14.10 16.00
CA PHE A 217 -2.57 -12.90 15.94
C PHE A 217 -3.24 -11.79 15.11
N PHE A 218 -3.85 -12.13 13.97
CA PHE A 218 -4.53 -11.16 13.09
C PHE A 218 -6.02 -10.96 13.41
N TRP A 219 -6.56 -11.55 14.48
CA TRP A 219 -7.99 -11.49 14.81
C TRP A 219 -8.52 -10.04 14.81
N LEU A 220 -9.51 -9.79 13.94
CA LEU A 220 -10.16 -8.49 13.70
C LEU A 220 -9.21 -7.36 13.27
N MET A 221 -8.01 -7.67 12.80
CA MET A 221 -7.03 -6.66 12.38
C MET A 221 -7.54 -5.84 11.17
N PRO A 222 -8.03 -6.46 10.07
CA PRO A 222 -8.64 -5.71 8.96
C PRO A 222 -9.81 -4.81 9.40
N HIS A 223 -10.70 -5.30 10.26
CA HIS A 223 -11.82 -4.50 10.80
C HIS A 223 -11.34 -3.28 11.56
N LYS A 224 -10.31 -3.43 12.40
CA LYS A 224 -9.70 -2.31 13.12
C LYS A 224 -9.17 -1.27 12.14
N VAL A 225 -8.48 -1.68 11.08
CA VAL A 225 -7.98 -0.77 10.05
C VAL A 225 -9.15 -0.01 9.39
N ALA A 226 -10.22 -0.71 8.99
CA ALA A 226 -11.39 -0.09 8.39
C ALA A 226 -12.02 0.95 9.33
N ILE A 227 -12.27 0.59 10.60
CA ILE A 227 -12.84 1.49 11.61
C ILE A 227 -11.98 2.75 11.75
N TRP A 228 -10.65 2.62 11.86
CA TRP A 228 -9.76 3.78 11.96
C TRP A 228 -9.82 4.68 10.73
N ILE A 229 -9.83 4.12 9.51
CA ILE A 229 -9.94 4.88 8.26
C ILE A 229 -11.24 5.69 8.25
N TYR A 230 -12.38 5.05 8.46
CA TYR A 230 -13.69 5.72 8.41
C TYR A 230 -13.88 6.71 9.57
N TRP A 231 -13.38 6.40 10.77
CA TRP A 231 -13.44 7.30 11.91
C TRP A 231 -12.67 8.60 11.68
N HIS A 232 -11.47 8.52 11.09
CA HIS A 232 -10.70 9.72 10.77
C HIS A 232 -11.26 10.48 9.57
N ALA A 233 -11.86 9.79 8.59
CA ALA A 233 -12.62 10.45 7.53
C ALA A 233 -13.79 11.27 8.12
N LEU A 234 -14.56 10.70 9.04
CA LEU A 234 -15.65 11.40 9.74
C LEU A 234 -15.14 12.61 10.54
N LYS A 235 -14.02 12.47 11.26
CA LYS A 235 -13.39 13.59 11.97
C LYS A 235 -12.93 14.72 11.05
N LEU A 236 -12.41 14.40 9.86
CA LEU A 236 -12.03 15.43 8.87
C LEU A 236 -13.26 16.15 8.33
N TRP A 237 -14.33 15.41 8.07
CA TRP A 237 -15.62 16.00 7.68
C TRP A 237 -16.16 16.95 8.75
N TRP A 238 -16.14 16.56 10.02
CA TRP A 238 -16.53 17.44 11.14
C TRP A 238 -15.62 18.66 11.30
N LYS A 239 -14.35 18.57 10.89
CA LYS A 239 -13.42 19.72 10.82
C LYS A 239 -13.64 20.60 9.58
N ASN A 240 -14.74 20.39 8.86
CA ASN A 240 -15.11 21.12 7.65
C ASN A 240 -14.02 21.11 6.57
N VAL A 241 -13.33 19.97 6.43
CA VAL A 241 -12.38 19.78 5.35
C VAL A 241 -13.12 19.55 4.05
N SER A 242 -12.75 20.27 2.99
CA SER A 242 -13.37 20.14 1.67
C SER A 242 -13.41 18.69 1.21
N PHE A 243 -14.62 18.21 0.94
CA PHE A 243 -14.85 16.92 0.30
C PHE A 243 -14.60 17.06 -1.20
N ILE A 244 -13.85 16.11 -1.76
CA ILE A 244 -13.47 16.05 -3.17
C ILE A 244 -14.10 14.80 -3.74
N GLN A 245 -14.95 14.98 -4.76
CA GLN A 245 -15.61 13.86 -5.41
C GLN A 245 -14.59 13.02 -6.18
N HIS A 246 -14.82 11.71 -6.19
CA HIS A 246 -13.94 10.79 -6.90
C HIS A 246 -13.87 11.13 -8.41
N PRO A 247 -12.66 11.21 -9.01
CA PRO A 247 -12.50 11.63 -10.40
C PRO A 247 -13.26 10.78 -11.41
N ARG A 248 -13.56 9.50 -11.10
CA ARG A 248 -14.39 8.62 -11.95
C ARG A 248 -15.73 9.22 -12.39
N TYR A 249 -16.26 10.19 -11.65
CA TYR A 249 -17.54 10.82 -11.97
C TYR A 249 -17.42 12.10 -12.82
N SER A 250 -16.23 12.70 -12.88
CA SER A 250 -15.99 13.97 -13.57
C SER A 250 -15.05 13.85 -14.76
N ASN A 251 -14.11 12.91 -14.72
CA ASN A 251 -13.12 12.65 -15.76
C ASN A 251 -13.01 11.14 -15.99
N PRO A 252 -13.48 10.59 -17.12
CA PRO A 252 -13.36 9.16 -17.41
C PRO A 252 -11.90 8.71 -17.64
N ASN A 253 -11.03 9.62 -18.09
CA ASN A 253 -9.63 9.34 -18.44
C ASN A 253 -8.65 9.58 -17.26
N TYR A 254 -9.15 9.70 -16.03
CA TYR A 254 -8.33 10.04 -14.86
C TYR A 254 -7.20 9.02 -14.59
N ARG A 255 -7.38 7.74 -14.98
CA ARG A 255 -6.35 6.70 -14.83
C ARG A 255 -5.21 6.94 -15.82
N GLU A 256 -5.53 7.22 -17.07
CA GLU A 256 -4.61 7.57 -18.15
C GLU A 256 -3.84 8.85 -17.81
N ASP A 257 -4.53 9.86 -17.30
CA ASP A 257 -3.92 11.12 -16.84
C ASP A 257 -2.93 10.90 -15.70
N ALA A 258 -3.24 9.99 -14.77
CA ALA A 258 -2.31 9.60 -13.70
C ALA A 258 -1.06 8.90 -14.26
N LEU A 259 -1.23 7.98 -15.21
CA LEU A 259 -0.12 7.29 -15.87
C LEU A 259 0.76 8.26 -16.68
N LEU A 260 0.15 9.18 -17.42
CA LEU A 260 0.85 10.21 -18.19
C LEU A 260 1.66 11.14 -17.28
N ARG A 261 1.10 11.57 -16.15
CA ARG A 261 1.83 12.36 -15.15
C ARG A 261 3.03 11.61 -14.59
N ASN A 262 2.87 10.32 -14.32
CA ASN A 262 3.96 9.47 -13.83
C ASN A 262 5.09 9.33 -14.87
N ARG A 263 4.76 9.15 -16.15
CA ARG A 263 5.76 9.13 -17.23
C ARG A 263 6.49 10.47 -17.37
N LYS A 264 5.75 11.60 -17.37
CA LYS A 264 6.37 12.94 -17.43
C LYS A 264 7.36 13.17 -16.29
N LEU A 265 7.03 12.72 -15.08
CA LEU A 265 7.91 12.82 -13.92
C LEU A 265 9.20 12.00 -14.07
N GLN A 266 9.15 10.88 -14.80
CA GLN A 266 10.32 10.04 -15.09
C GLN A 266 11.17 10.58 -16.24
N CYS A 267 10.55 11.18 -17.26
CA CYS A 267 11.27 11.81 -18.37
C CYS A 267 11.98 13.10 -17.96
N CYS A 268 11.48 13.78 -16.93
CA CYS A 268 12.08 14.99 -16.36
C CYS A 268 12.51 14.73 -14.91
N PRO A 269 13.54 13.89 -14.66
CA PRO A 269 14.15 13.88 -13.34
C PRO A 269 14.64 15.31 -13.10
N VAL A 270 14.31 15.90 -11.95
CA VAL A 270 14.65 17.29 -11.64
C VAL A 270 16.18 17.45 -11.63
N SER A 271 16.76 17.70 -12.79
CA SER A 271 18.06 18.32 -12.99
C SER A 271 17.83 19.82 -13.09
N SER A 272 18.58 20.56 -12.26
CA SER A 272 18.81 22.02 -12.32
C SER A 272 17.59 22.95 -12.21
N PHE A 273 17.14 23.22 -10.98
CA PHE A 273 16.89 24.61 -10.59
C PHE A 273 18.19 25.19 -10.02
N ALA A 274 19.13 25.50 -10.91
CA ALA A 274 20.30 26.30 -10.60
C ALA A 274 20.59 27.22 -11.80
N ALA A 275 20.62 28.53 -11.51
CA ALA A 275 21.17 29.63 -12.29
C ALA A 275 20.46 30.05 -13.62
N GLY A 276 19.70 31.14 -13.52
CA GLY A 276 19.99 32.42 -14.19
C GLY A 276 20.15 32.51 -15.73
N LYS A 277 19.28 33.38 -16.29
CA LYS A 277 19.44 34.29 -17.45
C LYS A 277 19.33 33.79 -18.90
N SER A 278 18.37 34.44 -19.57
CA SER A 278 18.33 35.02 -20.94
C SER A 278 18.49 34.16 -22.21
N ASP A 279 17.44 34.32 -23.01
CA ASP A 279 17.38 34.59 -24.45
C ASP A 279 17.32 33.50 -25.53
N GLU A 280 16.33 33.78 -26.40
CA GLU A 280 16.15 33.53 -27.82
C GLU A 280 16.01 32.11 -28.38
N GLY A 281 15.10 32.05 -29.36
CA GLY A 281 14.49 30.84 -29.85
C GLY A 281 15.30 30.16 -30.93
N SER A 282 15.09 28.85 -31.01
CA SER A 282 15.36 28.07 -32.21
C SER A 282 14.48 26.83 -32.20
N ASN A 283 13.69 26.67 -33.26
CA ASN A 283 13.01 25.43 -33.60
C ASN A 283 14.02 24.28 -33.55
N LEU A 284 13.83 23.35 -32.61
CA LEU A 284 14.58 22.09 -32.61
C LEU A 284 13.60 20.93 -32.48
N SER A 285 13.47 20.22 -33.60
CA SER A 285 12.87 18.89 -33.71
C SER A 285 13.36 18.00 -32.57
N SER A 286 12.49 17.70 -31.61
CA SER A 286 12.80 16.75 -30.56
C SER A 286 12.68 15.34 -31.13
N THR A 287 13.80 14.79 -31.59
CA THR A 287 13.99 13.35 -31.71
C THR A 287 13.81 12.77 -30.32
N VAL A 288 12.60 12.27 -30.03
CA VAL A 288 12.26 11.64 -28.75
C VAL A 288 13.13 10.39 -28.62
N ASN A 289 14.07 10.45 -27.69
CA ASN A 289 14.97 9.36 -27.33
C ASN A 289 14.13 8.12 -26.96
N LYS A 290 14.36 7.01 -27.66
CA LYS A 290 13.49 5.83 -27.70
C LYS A 290 13.71 4.82 -26.56
N ASP A 291 14.41 5.17 -25.49
CA ASP A 291 14.83 4.23 -24.42
C ASP A 291 14.57 4.74 -22.99
N ILE A 292 13.46 5.45 -22.75
CA ILE A 292 12.97 5.63 -21.38
C ILE A 292 12.18 4.37 -21.03
N LYS A 293 12.78 3.45 -20.27
CA LYS A 293 12.05 2.33 -19.68
C LYS A 293 11.04 2.90 -18.68
N ASP A 294 9.80 3.07 -19.14
CA ASP A 294 8.67 3.46 -18.30
C ASP A 294 8.60 2.54 -17.06
N ARG A 295 8.56 3.14 -15.86
CA ARG A 295 8.32 2.38 -14.62
C ARG A 295 6.98 1.64 -14.76
N PRO A 296 6.97 0.32 -14.51
CA PRO A 296 5.72 -0.43 -14.49
C PRO A 296 4.76 0.16 -13.45
N CYS A 297 3.60 0.61 -13.92
CA CYS A 297 2.49 1.10 -13.11
C CYS A 297 1.19 0.56 -13.70
N MET A 298 0.46 -0.23 -12.94
CA MET A 298 -0.74 -0.91 -13.41
C MET A 298 -1.92 -0.67 -12.47
N TRP A 299 -3.07 -0.43 -13.08
CA TRP A 299 -4.36 -0.33 -12.41
C TRP A 299 -5.12 -1.64 -12.52
N THR A 300 -5.83 -1.99 -11.47
CA THR A 300 -6.75 -3.11 -11.38
C THR A 300 -7.91 -2.72 -10.48
N ASP A 301 -9.05 -3.35 -10.67
CA ASP A 301 -10.15 -3.20 -9.73
C ASP A 301 -9.97 -4.19 -8.58
N ALA A 302 -10.20 -3.72 -7.35
CA ALA A 302 -10.29 -4.57 -6.19
C ALA A 302 -11.68 -5.23 -6.17
N LYS A 303 -11.72 -6.50 -5.75
CA LYS A 303 -12.98 -7.23 -5.63
C LYS A 303 -13.83 -6.59 -4.53
N TRP A 304 -15.09 -6.32 -4.86
CA TRP A 304 -16.11 -5.87 -3.92
C TRP A 304 -17.17 -6.98 -3.78
N PRO A 305 -17.70 -7.26 -2.57
CA PRO A 305 -17.33 -6.67 -1.28
C PRO A 305 -15.92 -7.11 -0.85
N TRP A 306 -15.34 -6.43 0.12
CA TRP A 306 -14.01 -6.78 0.65
C TRP A 306 -14.12 -8.09 1.47
N SER A 307 -14.18 -9.24 0.78
CA SER A 307 -14.29 -10.59 1.34
C SER A 307 -12.99 -11.35 1.17
#